data_AF-A0A972ET90-F1
#
_entry.id   AF-A0A972ET90-F1
#
_cell.length_a   1.000
_cell.length_b   1.000
_cell.length_c   1.000
_cell.angle_alpha   90.00
_cell.angle_beta   90.00
_cell.angle_gamma   90.00
#
_symmetry.space_group_name_H-M   'P 1'
#
loop_
_entity.id
_entity.type
_entity.pdbx_description
1 polymer ?
#
loop_
_entity_poly.entity_id
_entity_poly.type
_entity_poly.pdbx_seq_one_letter_code
_entity_poly.pdbx_strand_id
1 'polypeptide(L)'
;NECIDEDVKYLENEKEMLDYPTQKPVGLLERILITSSDEGDVVLDPFCGCGTAVEAAQKLDRQWIGIDITSLAITLIEKRLRDRYPGIHFEIIGTPKDLEGARDLANRDKYQFQWWACSLVNAQPYQGKKKGADSGIDGLIFFQDDRAGAKKIIVSVKGGESVGVSQIRDLIGTVDREKAAIGLFITLAEPTRPMQTEAVSAGYYESPLGKSYPKIQILTIEGLLSGQQKAEYPDLARGGLTFKPVKPAEKDSGQLDFGL
;
A
#
# COMPACT_ATOMS: atom_id res chain seq x y z
N ASN A 1 38.95 -19.62 1.53
CA ASN A 1 38.02 -18.78 0.76
C ASN A 1 36.63 -18.94 1.36
N GLU A 2 36.35 -18.19 2.42
CA GLU A 2 34.96 -17.86 2.75
C GLU A 2 34.46 -17.01 1.58
N CYS A 3 33.40 -17.46 0.93
CA CYS A 3 32.84 -16.73 -0.20
C CYS A 3 32.22 -15.43 0.30
N ILE A 4 32.27 -14.40 -0.56
CA ILE A 4 31.98 -12.98 -0.27
C ILE A 4 30.49 -12.74 0.05
N ASP A 5 29.66 -13.78 0.06
CA ASP A 5 28.20 -13.73 0.03
C ASP A 5 27.50 -14.61 1.10
N GLU A 6 28.21 -15.23 2.05
CA GLU A 6 27.54 -16.04 3.11
C GLU A 6 26.74 -15.17 4.10
N ASP A 7 27.11 -13.89 4.24
CA ASP A 7 26.50 -12.89 5.11
C ASP A 7 25.29 -12.16 4.46
N VAL A 8 25.16 -12.22 3.13
CA VAL A 8 24.03 -11.64 2.39
C VAL A 8 23.12 -12.76 1.91
N LYS A 9 22.27 -13.26 2.81
CA LYS A 9 21.23 -14.23 2.45
C LYS A 9 20.19 -13.58 1.54
N TYR A 10 19.77 -14.33 0.51
CA TYR A 10 18.63 -13.95 -0.32
C TYR A 10 17.35 -13.98 0.53
N LEU A 11 16.43 -13.05 0.27
CA LEU A 11 15.18 -12.83 1.02
C LEU A 11 14.15 -13.98 0.97
N GLU A 12 14.51 -15.17 0.49
CA GLU A 12 13.59 -16.30 0.39
C GLU A 12 13.19 -16.83 1.78
N ASN A 13 11.97 -16.52 2.22
CA ASN A 13 11.38 -16.96 3.50
C ASN A 13 12.06 -16.39 4.77
N GLU A 14 12.57 -15.16 4.72
CA GLU A 14 13.20 -14.52 5.88
C GLU A 14 12.21 -13.69 6.74
N LYS A 15 12.51 -13.58 8.05
CA LYS A 15 11.72 -12.79 9.03
C LYS A 15 11.59 -11.30 8.66
N GLU A 16 12.44 -10.78 7.78
CA GLU A 16 12.44 -9.38 7.37
C GLU A 16 11.58 -9.07 6.14
N MET A 17 11.00 -10.07 5.47
CA MET A 17 10.21 -9.86 4.25
C MET A 17 8.89 -9.14 4.57
N LEU A 18 8.70 -7.96 3.97
CA LEU A 18 7.47 -7.14 4.10
C LEU A 18 6.51 -7.28 2.93
N ASP A 19 6.73 -8.29 2.08
CA ASP A 19 6.02 -8.47 0.81
C ASP A 19 6.10 -7.20 -0.06
N TYR A 20 7.24 -6.49 -0.13
CA TYR A 20 7.41 -5.30 -1.00
C TYR A 20 8.28 -5.68 -2.23
N PRO A 21 7.84 -5.43 -3.48
CA PRO A 21 8.43 -6.03 -4.69
C PRO A 21 9.93 -5.79 -4.89
N THR A 22 10.43 -4.66 -4.40
CA THR A 22 11.81 -4.21 -4.64
C THR A 22 12.68 -4.26 -3.39
N GLN A 23 12.21 -4.87 -2.30
CA GLN A 23 12.92 -4.96 -1.03
C GLN A 23 14.32 -5.56 -1.23
N LYS A 24 15.33 -4.89 -0.66
CA LYS A 24 16.69 -5.41 -0.57
C LYS A 24 16.92 -6.02 0.82
N PRO A 25 17.81 -7.03 0.95
CA PRO A 25 18.20 -7.56 2.25
C PRO A 25 18.86 -6.47 3.10
N VAL A 26 18.59 -6.42 4.41
CA VAL A 26 19.15 -5.39 5.29
C VAL A 26 20.68 -5.53 5.40
N GLY A 27 21.19 -6.75 5.51
CA GLY A 27 22.63 -7.02 5.61
C GLY A 27 23.44 -6.49 4.42
N LEU A 28 22.85 -6.48 3.21
CA LEU A 28 23.50 -5.89 2.04
C LEU A 28 23.71 -4.38 2.21
N LEU A 29 22.68 -3.68 2.72
CA LEU A 29 22.72 -2.24 2.93
C LEU A 29 23.65 -1.88 4.10
N GLU A 30 23.68 -2.69 5.16
CA GLU A 30 24.64 -2.52 6.28
C GLU A 30 26.08 -2.51 5.77
N ARG A 31 26.45 -3.47 4.92
CA ARG A 31 27.80 -3.55 4.35
C ARG A 31 28.16 -2.32 3.53
N ILE A 32 27.24 -1.84 2.69
CA ILE A 32 27.45 -0.62 1.91
C ILE A 32 27.70 0.57 2.85
N LEU A 33 26.85 0.75 3.87
CA LEU A 33 26.95 1.87 4.80
C LEU A 33 28.24 1.84 5.64
N ILE A 34 28.64 0.68 6.15
CA ILE A 34 29.89 0.51 6.92
C ILE A 34 31.11 0.94 6.08
N THR A 35 31.12 0.64 4.78
CA THR A 35 32.24 0.99 3.91
C THR A 35 32.21 2.43 3.40
N SER A 36 31.06 3.11 3.50
CA SER A 36 30.80 4.38 2.81
C SER A 36 30.54 5.57 3.75
N SER A 37 30.50 5.35 5.07
CA SER A 37 30.17 6.36 6.08
C SER A 37 30.60 5.92 7.48
N ASP A 38 30.72 6.86 8.41
CA ASP A 38 31.01 6.60 9.82
C ASP A 38 29.74 6.61 10.68
N GLU A 39 29.85 6.17 11.94
CA GLU A 39 28.76 6.32 12.92
C GLU A 39 28.42 7.80 13.14
N GLY A 40 27.12 8.12 13.28
CA GLY A 40 26.64 9.50 13.40
C GLY A 40 26.45 10.26 12.08
N ASP A 41 26.98 9.76 10.94
CA ASP A 41 26.74 10.35 9.63
C ASP A 41 25.26 10.28 9.22
N VAL A 42 24.89 11.11 8.23
CA VAL A 42 23.54 11.14 7.66
C VAL A 42 23.47 10.32 6.38
N VAL A 43 22.56 9.34 6.35
CA VAL A 43 22.22 8.56 5.16
C VAL A 43 20.95 9.11 4.53
N LEU A 44 21.04 9.60 3.29
CA LEU A 44 19.88 10.03 2.50
C LEU A 44 19.53 8.96 1.47
N ASP A 45 18.32 8.43 1.54
CA ASP A 45 17.73 7.57 0.51
C ASP A 45 16.49 8.24 -0.09
N PRO A 46 16.60 8.85 -1.29
CA PRO A 46 15.49 9.57 -1.91
C PRO A 46 14.47 8.65 -2.61
N PHE A 47 14.66 7.33 -2.56
CA PHE A 47 13.75 6.32 -3.13
C PHE A 47 13.62 5.12 -2.18
N CYS A 48 13.34 5.41 -0.91
CA CYS A 48 13.57 4.46 0.18
C CYS A 48 12.65 3.24 0.18
N GLY A 49 11.50 3.29 -0.52
CA GLY A 49 10.59 2.14 -0.67
C GLY A 49 10.20 1.54 0.68
N CYS A 50 10.49 0.25 0.90
CA CYS A 50 10.22 -0.41 2.19
C CYS A 50 11.18 -0.04 3.35
N GLY A 51 12.15 0.84 3.11
CA GLY A 51 13.05 1.40 4.13
C GLY A 51 14.22 0.53 4.56
N THR A 52 14.66 -0.43 3.74
CA THR A 52 15.85 -1.24 4.08
C THR A 52 17.07 -0.38 4.38
N ALA A 53 17.34 0.67 3.59
CA ALA A 53 18.49 1.56 3.83
C ALA A 53 18.33 2.38 5.11
N VAL A 54 17.12 2.90 5.34
CA VAL A 54 16.75 3.64 6.56
C VAL A 54 16.95 2.78 7.80
N GLU A 55 16.49 1.52 7.76
CA GLU A 55 16.66 0.56 8.85
C GLU A 55 18.14 0.23 9.09
N ALA A 56 18.90 -0.06 8.03
CA ALA A 56 20.33 -0.34 8.14
C ALA A 56 21.08 0.84 8.77
N ALA A 57 20.77 2.07 8.35
CA ALA A 57 21.34 3.28 8.94
C ALA A 57 20.99 3.41 10.43
N GLN A 58 19.72 3.19 10.79
CA GLN A 58 19.28 3.21 12.19
C GLN A 58 19.97 2.15 13.06
N LYS A 59 20.19 0.95 12.53
CA LYS A 59 20.86 -0.15 13.25
C LYS A 59 22.33 0.14 13.53
N LEU A 60 22.98 0.84 12.60
CA LEU A 60 24.40 1.17 12.66
C LEU A 60 24.65 2.58 13.23
N ASP A 61 23.74 3.09 14.08
CA ASP A 61 23.87 4.37 14.77
C ASP A 61 24.17 5.57 13.86
N ARG A 62 23.58 5.59 12.66
CA ARG A 62 23.59 6.73 11.73
C ARG A 62 22.27 7.48 11.75
N GLN A 63 22.33 8.77 11.46
CA GLN A 63 21.14 9.55 11.16
C GLN A 63 20.65 9.21 9.75
N TRP A 64 19.36 9.41 9.47
CA TRP A 64 18.80 9.05 8.17
C TRP A 64 17.67 9.98 7.72
N ILE A 65 17.52 10.09 6.40
CA ILE A 65 16.39 10.73 5.73
C ILE A 65 15.93 9.78 4.64
N GLY A 66 14.70 9.29 4.74
CA GLY A 66 14.05 8.48 3.71
C GLY A 66 12.99 9.31 3.00
N ILE A 67 13.01 9.32 1.67
CA ILE A 67 11.98 9.95 0.85
C ILE A 67 11.39 8.91 -0.08
N ASP A 68 10.07 8.84 -0.14
CA ASP A 68 9.35 8.08 -1.15
C ASP A 68 8.09 8.85 -1.54
N ILE A 69 7.68 8.71 -2.79
CA ILE A 69 6.47 9.36 -3.31
C ILE A 69 5.20 8.66 -2.81
N THR A 70 5.32 7.39 -2.40
CA THR A 70 4.18 6.58 -1.98
C THR A 70 4.02 6.63 -0.46
N SER A 71 2.85 7.03 0.00
CA SER A 71 2.49 6.96 1.43
C SER A 71 2.48 5.53 1.97
N LEU A 72 2.32 4.54 1.08
CA LEU A 72 2.44 3.11 1.40
C LEU A 72 3.86 2.75 1.88
N ALA A 73 4.89 3.16 1.13
CA ALA A 73 6.28 3.02 1.54
C ALA A 73 6.49 3.61 2.93
N ILE A 74 6.09 4.88 3.12
CA ILE A 74 6.24 5.59 4.40
C ILE A 74 5.56 4.84 5.56
N THR A 75 4.35 4.31 5.35
CA THR A 75 3.61 3.54 6.38
C THR A 75 4.35 2.25 6.75
N LEU A 76 4.94 1.56 5.78
CA LEU A 76 5.72 0.34 6.01
C LEU A 76 7.01 0.62 6.77
N ILE A 77 7.70 1.71 6.41
CA ILE A 77 8.90 2.16 7.11
C ILE A 77 8.56 2.48 8.56
N GLU A 78 7.49 3.24 8.79
CA GLU A 78 7.03 3.58 10.14
C GLU A 78 6.76 2.32 10.97
N LYS A 79 5.97 1.38 10.44
CA LYS A 79 5.67 0.13 11.13
C LYS A 79 6.93 -0.67 11.43
N ARG A 80 7.79 -0.88 10.43
CA ARG A 80 9.06 -1.61 10.55
C ARG A 80 9.95 -1.02 11.65
N LEU A 81 10.13 0.30 11.64
CA LEU A 81 10.99 0.98 12.62
C LEU A 81 10.41 0.91 14.03
N ARG A 82 9.10 1.12 14.20
CA ARG A 82 8.45 1.02 15.51
C ARG A 82 8.47 -0.39 16.08
N ASP A 83 8.25 -1.40 15.23
CA ASP A 83 8.27 -2.81 15.64
C ASP A 83 9.67 -3.26 16.06
N ARG A 84 10.71 -2.79 15.37
CA ARG A 84 12.11 -3.21 15.59
C ARG A 84 12.86 -2.38 16.63
N TYR A 85 12.49 -1.11 16.80
CA TYR A 85 13.12 -0.17 17.73
C TYR A 85 12.06 0.51 18.63
N PRO A 86 11.59 -0.17 19.70
CA PRO A 86 10.63 0.41 20.62
C PRO A 86 11.12 1.73 21.21
N GLY A 87 10.32 2.80 21.09
CA GLY A 87 10.67 4.14 21.57
C GLY A 87 11.46 5.01 20.59
N ILE A 88 11.66 4.56 19.34
CA ILE A 88 12.27 5.40 18.30
C ILE A 88 11.44 6.67 18.06
N HIS A 89 12.14 7.80 17.90
CA HIS A 89 11.55 9.08 17.55
C HIS A 89 12.00 9.50 16.14
N PHE A 90 11.04 9.76 15.26
CA PHE A 90 11.28 10.31 13.93
C PHE A 90 10.07 11.13 13.48
N GLU A 91 10.29 12.03 12.54
CA GLU A 91 9.25 12.86 11.94
C GLU A 91 8.86 12.31 10.56
N ILE A 92 7.56 12.26 10.30
CA ILE A 92 7.02 12.04 8.96
C ILE A 92 6.48 13.37 8.46
N ILE A 93 7.04 13.84 7.35
CA ILE A 93 6.69 15.10 6.69
C ILE A 93 5.88 14.78 5.42
N GLY A 94 4.79 15.53 5.20
CA GLY A 94 4.01 15.44 3.96
C GLY A 94 2.86 14.43 3.97
N THR A 95 2.65 13.70 5.07
CA THR A 95 1.45 12.87 5.27
C THR A 95 0.52 13.50 6.32
N PRO A 96 -0.78 13.64 6.02
CA PRO A 96 -1.75 14.06 7.02
C PRO A 96 -1.83 13.09 8.19
N LYS A 97 -1.88 13.65 9.40
CA LYS A 97 -2.05 12.91 10.67
C LYS A 97 -3.43 13.10 11.30
N ASP A 98 -4.17 14.10 10.82
CA ASP A 98 -5.49 14.47 11.29
C ASP A 98 -6.38 14.90 10.12
N LEU A 99 -7.65 15.21 10.45
CA LEU A 99 -8.65 15.59 9.47
C LEU A 99 -8.34 16.96 8.83
N GLU A 100 -7.73 17.88 9.57
CA GLU A 100 -7.38 19.21 9.07
C GLU A 100 -6.28 19.12 8.01
N GLY A 101 -5.19 18.39 8.29
CA GLY A 101 -4.14 18.11 7.32
C GLY A 101 -4.66 17.33 6.11
N ALA A 102 -5.66 16.47 6.30
CA ALA A 102 -6.27 15.74 5.19
C ALA A 102 -7.06 16.66 4.26
N ARG A 103 -7.79 17.65 4.83
CA ARG A 103 -8.48 18.69 4.06
C ARG A 103 -7.51 19.62 3.34
N ASP A 104 -6.44 20.03 4.00
CA ASP A 104 -5.38 20.83 3.38
C ASP A 104 -4.75 20.09 2.19
N LEU A 105 -4.42 18.81 2.37
CA LEU A 105 -3.88 17.97 1.29
C LEU A 105 -4.86 17.84 0.12
N ALA A 106 -6.15 17.61 0.41
CA ALA A 106 -7.19 17.53 -0.62
C ALA A 106 -7.32 18.82 -1.45
N ASN A 107 -7.14 19.98 -0.80
CA ASN A 107 -7.24 21.29 -1.45
C ASN A 107 -5.99 21.63 -2.27
N ARG A 108 -4.79 21.33 -1.74
CA ARG A 108 -3.52 21.69 -2.39
C ARG A 108 -3.16 20.77 -3.55
N ASP A 109 -3.39 19.46 -3.40
CA ASP A 109 -2.98 18.44 -4.37
C ASP A 109 -3.91 17.23 -4.30
N LYS A 110 -4.91 17.23 -5.19
CA LYS A 110 -5.88 16.15 -5.31
C LYS A 110 -5.24 14.79 -5.58
N TYR A 111 -4.14 14.72 -6.33
CA TYR A 111 -3.51 13.43 -6.67
C TYR A 111 -2.78 12.86 -5.45
N GLN A 112 -2.03 13.69 -4.73
CA GLN A 112 -1.39 13.25 -3.48
C GLN A 112 -2.43 12.85 -2.44
N PHE A 113 -3.53 13.61 -2.33
CA PHE A 113 -4.64 13.23 -1.46
C PHE A 113 -5.21 11.86 -1.80
N GLN A 114 -5.46 11.58 -3.09
CA GLN A 114 -5.96 10.29 -3.54
C GLN A 114 -4.99 9.14 -3.21
N TRP A 115 -3.69 9.35 -3.43
CA TRP A 115 -2.67 8.34 -3.10
C TRP A 115 -2.57 8.07 -1.60
N TRP A 116 -2.56 9.14 -0.81
CA TRP A 116 -2.54 9.05 0.65
C TRP A 116 -3.81 8.37 1.20
N ALA A 117 -4.99 8.73 0.71
CA ALA A 117 -6.24 8.09 1.13
C ALA A 117 -6.27 6.60 0.76
N CYS A 118 -5.76 6.22 -0.42
CA CYS A 118 -5.62 4.81 -0.81
C CYS A 118 -4.72 4.02 0.15
N SER A 119 -3.62 4.61 0.66
CA SER A 119 -2.76 3.90 1.60
C SER A 119 -3.41 3.62 2.95
N LEU A 120 -4.41 4.40 3.37
CA LEU A 120 -5.16 4.13 4.61
C LEU A 120 -5.88 2.77 4.61
N VAL A 121 -6.13 2.21 3.43
CA VAL A 121 -6.75 0.89 3.25
C VAL A 121 -5.81 -0.11 2.57
N ASN A 122 -4.50 0.17 2.57
CA ASN A 122 -3.47 -0.65 1.91
C ASN A 122 -3.70 -0.85 0.39
N ALA A 123 -4.38 0.09 -0.27
CA ALA A 123 -4.60 0.03 -1.71
C ALA A 123 -3.40 0.57 -2.48
N GLN A 124 -3.06 -0.12 -3.57
CA GLN A 124 -2.09 0.36 -4.54
C GLN A 124 -2.72 1.47 -5.39
N PRO A 125 -2.09 2.66 -5.49
CA PRO A 125 -2.58 3.71 -6.36
C PRO A 125 -2.73 3.25 -7.81
N TYR A 126 -3.87 3.55 -8.42
CA TYR A 126 -4.14 3.16 -9.81
C TYR A 126 -3.50 4.15 -10.79
N GLN A 127 -2.42 3.73 -11.45
CA GLN A 127 -1.69 4.54 -12.44
C GLN A 127 -2.17 4.34 -13.89
N GLY A 128 -3.19 3.51 -14.13
CA GLY A 128 -3.67 3.13 -15.47
C GLY A 128 -4.47 4.19 -16.23
N LYS A 129 -4.33 5.48 -15.91
CA LYS A 129 -5.06 6.56 -16.58
C LYS A 129 -4.58 6.70 -18.03
N LYS A 130 -5.25 6.05 -18.99
CA LYS A 130 -5.21 6.51 -20.39
C LYS A 130 -5.72 7.95 -20.42
N LYS A 131 -4.94 8.85 -21.03
CA LYS A 131 -5.25 10.28 -21.18
C LYS A 131 -6.71 10.44 -21.69
N GLY A 132 -7.61 10.96 -20.84
CA GLY A 132 -8.95 11.39 -21.24
C GLY A 132 -10.16 10.59 -20.72
N ALA A 133 -9.99 9.43 -20.08
CA ALA A 133 -11.12 8.69 -19.48
C ALA A 133 -10.94 8.59 -17.96
N ASP A 134 -11.83 9.24 -17.20
CA ASP A 134 -11.91 9.06 -15.75
C ASP A 134 -12.56 7.68 -15.47
N SER A 135 -11.75 6.69 -15.14
CA SER A 135 -12.23 5.33 -14.85
C SER A 135 -13.00 5.26 -13.52
N GLY A 136 -12.92 6.30 -12.68
CA GLY A 136 -13.44 6.33 -11.32
C GLY A 136 -12.62 5.50 -10.32
N ILE A 137 -11.49 4.94 -10.75
CA ILE A 137 -10.60 4.07 -9.96
C ILE A 137 -9.38 4.87 -9.51
N ASP A 138 -9.23 5.02 -8.19
CA ASP A 138 -8.09 5.69 -7.56
C ASP A 138 -7.09 4.69 -6.95
N GLY A 139 -7.55 3.49 -6.58
CA GLY A 139 -6.70 2.43 -6.05
C GLY A 139 -7.24 1.02 -6.27
N LEU A 140 -6.37 0.03 -6.12
CA LEU A 140 -6.68 -1.39 -6.21
C LEU A 140 -6.12 -2.14 -5.01
N ILE A 141 -6.90 -3.09 -4.49
CA ILE A 141 -6.43 -4.12 -3.56
C ILE A 141 -6.64 -5.47 -4.25
N PHE A 142 -5.66 -6.36 -4.18
CA PHE A 142 -5.83 -7.74 -4.65
C PHE A 142 -6.01 -8.63 -3.43
N PHE A 143 -6.78 -9.71 -3.51
CA PHE A 143 -6.85 -10.66 -2.40
C PHE A 143 -7.19 -12.03 -2.95
N GLN A 144 -6.97 -13.07 -2.17
CA GLN A 144 -7.31 -14.42 -2.53
C GLN A 144 -8.03 -15.09 -1.37
N ASP A 145 -9.17 -15.69 -1.66
CA ASP A 145 -10.02 -16.39 -0.69
C ASP A 145 -10.50 -17.76 -1.20
N ASP A 146 -9.94 -18.20 -2.33
CA ASP A 146 -10.09 -19.54 -2.90
C ASP A 146 -8.85 -19.94 -3.72
N ARG A 147 -8.87 -21.13 -4.33
CA ARG A 147 -7.81 -21.61 -5.23
C ARG A 147 -7.95 -21.11 -6.67
N ALA A 148 -9.00 -20.36 -7.00
CA ALA A 148 -9.28 -19.91 -8.37
C ALA A 148 -8.42 -18.70 -8.78
N GLY A 149 -7.85 -17.98 -7.81
CA GLY A 149 -6.84 -16.95 -8.02
C GLY A 149 -7.18 -15.64 -7.32
N ALA A 150 -6.35 -14.61 -7.58
CA ALA A 150 -6.53 -13.30 -6.98
C ALA A 150 -7.77 -12.57 -7.54
N LYS A 151 -8.61 -12.09 -6.64
CA LYS A 151 -9.73 -11.16 -6.87
C LYS A 151 -9.26 -9.73 -6.62
N LYS A 152 -10.02 -8.75 -7.10
CA LYS A 152 -9.68 -7.32 -6.92
C LYS A 152 -10.80 -6.57 -6.20
N ILE A 153 -10.40 -5.56 -5.45
CA ILE A 153 -11.23 -4.54 -4.82
C ILE A 153 -10.87 -3.21 -5.48
N ILE A 154 -11.89 -2.41 -5.78
CA ILE A 154 -11.71 -1.08 -6.36
C ILE A 154 -11.87 -0.03 -5.27
N VAL A 155 -10.96 0.94 -5.24
CA VAL A 155 -11.01 2.09 -4.35
C VAL A 155 -11.30 3.35 -5.16
N SER A 156 -12.29 4.13 -4.72
CA SER A 156 -12.61 5.46 -5.24
C SER A 156 -12.55 6.47 -4.10
N VAL A 157 -11.85 7.57 -4.30
CA VAL A 157 -11.55 8.58 -3.28
C VAL A 157 -12.18 9.93 -3.67
N LYS A 158 -12.94 10.53 -2.76
CA LYS A 158 -13.54 11.87 -2.92
C LYS A 158 -13.11 12.81 -1.80
N GLY A 159 -12.25 13.77 -2.15
CA GLY A 159 -11.75 14.79 -1.23
C GLY A 159 -12.62 16.04 -1.09
N GLY A 160 -13.70 16.19 -1.87
CA GLY A 160 -14.61 17.33 -1.75
C GLY A 160 -15.69 17.09 -0.69
N GLU A 161 -16.22 18.18 -0.12
CA GLU A 161 -17.35 18.11 0.82
C GLU A 161 -18.67 17.71 0.15
N SER A 162 -18.80 17.94 -1.15
CA SER A 162 -19.95 17.57 -1.95
C SER A 162 -19.85 16.12 -2.45
N VAL A 163 -20.21 15.17 -1.59
CA VAL A 163 -20.44 13.77 -1.96
C VAL A 163 -21.92 13.41 -1.99
N GLY A 164 -22.29 12.47 -2.84
CA GLY A 164 -23.69 12.11 -3.04
C GLY A 164 -23.89 10.73 -3.64
N VAL A 165 -25.16 10.32 -3.71
CA VAL A 165 -25.58 8.98 -4.15
C VAL A 165 -25.10 8.63 -5.56
N SER A 166 -25.01 9.61 -6.45
CA SER A 166 -24.52 9.39 -7.82
C SER A 166 -23.13 8.76 -7.84
N GLN A 167 -22.24 9.20 -6.96
CA GLN A 167 -20.87 8.69 -6.90
C GLN A 167 -20.83 7.24 -6.38
N ILE A 168 -21.77 6.87 -5.50
CA ILE A 168 -21.94 5.48 -5.05
C ILE A 168 -22.42 4.60 -6.21
N ARG A 169 -23.37 5.07 -7.02
CA ARG A 169 -23.83 4.37 -8.23
C ARG A 169 -22.72 4.21 -9.26
N ASP A 170 -21.91 5.25 -9.46
CA ASP A 170 -20.76 5.22 -10.36
C ASP A 170 -19.73 4.18 -9.90
N LEU A 171 -19.49 4.08 -8.59
CA LEU A 171 -18.63 3.04 -8.02
C LEU A 171 -19.24 1.64 -8.22
N ILE A 172 -20.54 1.44 -7.98
CA ILE A 172 -21.23 0.16 -8.23
C ILE A 172 -21.04 -0.26 -9.69
N GLY A 173 -21.34 0.64 -10.64
CA GLY A 173 -21.18 0.36 -12.06
C GLY A 173 -19.72 0.09 -12.46
N THR A 174 -18.76 0.71 -11.76
CA THR A 174 -17.33 0.44 -11.96
C THR A 174 -16.93 -0.93 -11.42
N VAL A 175 -17.38 -1.30 -10.22
CA VAL A 175 -17.17 -2.63 -9.62
C VAL A 175 -17.70 -3.72 -10.55
N ASP A 176 -18.92 -3.57 -11.06
CA ASP A 176 -19.54 -4.56 -11.95
C ASP A 176 -18.84 -4.64 -13.31
N ARG A 177 -18.55 -3.49 -13.95
CA ARG A 177 -17.84 -3.42 -15.23
C ARG A 177 -16.47 -4.08 -15.16
N GLU A 178 -15.76 -3.84 -14.05
CA GLU A 178 -14.42 -4.35 -13.82
C GLU A 178 -14.41 -5.77 -13.25
N LYS A 179 -15.56 -6.35 -12.91
CA LYS A 179 -15.69 -7.64 -12.20
C LYS A 179 -14.90 -7.67 -10.89
N ALA A 180 -14.90 -6.56 -10.16
CA ALA A 180 -14.32 -6.49 -8.82
C ALA A 180 -15.26 -7.15 -7.80
N ALA A 181 -14.69 -7.70 -6.73
CA ALA A 181 -15.46 -8.35 -5.67
C ALA A 181 -16.13 -7.32 -4.75
N ILE A 182 -15.40 -6.26 -4.41
CA ILE A 182 -15.80 -5.21 -3.46
C ILE A 182 -15.41 -3.83 -4.03
N GLY A 183 -16.17 -2.81 -3.68
CA GLY A 183 -15.85 -1.39 -3.88
C GLY A 183 -15.72 -0.63 -2.56
N LEU A 184 -14.63 0.11 -2.40
CA LEU A 184 -14.40 1.02 -1.27
C LEU A 184 -14.56 2.46 -1.74
N PHE A 185 -15.44 3.20 -1.08
CA PHE A 185 -15.62 4.63 -1.28
C PHE A 185 -15.03 5.39 -0.09
N ILE A 186 -13.93 6.10 -0.31
CA ILE A 186 -13.24 6.86 0.75
C ILE A 186 -13.56 8.34 0.60
N THR A 187 -13.96 9.01 1.68
CA THR A 187 -14.36 10.43 1.62
C THR A 187 -14.02 11.25 2.87
N LEU A 188 -13.79 12.55 2.68
CA LEU A 188 -13.70 13.53 3.77
C LEU A 188 -15.06 13.93 4.36
N ALA A 189 -16.15 13.69 3.63
CA ALA A 189 -17.49 14.12 4.02
C ALA A 189 -18.27 13.02 4.70
N GLU A 190 -19.13 13.40 5.65
CA GLU A 190 -20.03 12.47 6.30
C GLU A 190 -21.06 11.91 5.31
N PRO A 191 -21.21 10.57 5.20
CA PRO A 191 -22.08 9.99 4.21
C PRO A 191 -23.56 10.17 4.57
N THR A 192 -24.30 10.69 3.61
CA THR A 192 -25.75 10.89 3.76
C THR A 192 -26.48 9.54 3.85
N ARG A 193 -27.65 9.51 4.51
CA ARG A 193 -28.48 8.28 4.58
C ARG A 193 -28.77 7.68 3.19
N PRO A 194 -29.13 8.46 2.15
CA PRO A 194 -29.30 7.91 0.81
C PRO A 194 -28.06 7.19 0.25
N MET A 195 -26.85 7.69 0.55
CA MET A 195 -25.61 7.00 0.13
C MET A 195 -25.46 5.65 0.82
N GLN A 196 -25.73 5.61 2.13
CA GLN A 196 -25.68 4.36 2.90
C GLN A 196 -26.71 3.35 2.39
N THR A 197 -27.94 3.78 2.11
CA THR A 197 -28.99 2.93 1.54
C THR A 197 -28.58 2.38 0.17
N GLU A 198 -28.00 3.22 -0.70
CA GLU A 198 -27.52 2.79 -2.02
C GLU A 198 -26.39 1.76 -1.89
N ALA A 199 -25.42 1.99 -1.01
CA ALA A 199 -24.33 1.04 -0.77
C ALA A 199 -24.84 -0.33 -0.27
N VAL A 200 -25.78 -0.33 0.67
CA VAL A 200 -26.43 -1.56 1.18
C VAL A 200 -27.20 -2.29 0.07
N SER A 201 -27.84 -1.55 -0.83
CA SER A 201 -28.61 -2.13 -1.94
C SER A 201 -27.76 -2.94 -2.92
N ALA A 202 -26.44 -2.68 -2.96
CA ALA A 202 -25.48 -3.43 -3.76
C ALA A 202 -25.25 -4.87 -3.24
N GLY A 203 -25.72 -5.17 -2.02
CA GLY A 203 -25.66 -6.49 -1.42
C GLY A 203 -24.30 -6.82 -0.83
N TYR A 204 -24.01 -8.12 -0.76
CA TYR A 204 -22.81 -8.67 -0.13
C TYR A 204 -21.97 -9.46 -1.12
N TYR A 205 -20.66 -9.42 -0.91
CA TYR A 205 -19.71 -10.37 -1.45
C TYR A 205 -19.68 -11.62 -0.58
N GLU A 206 -20.01 -12.76 -1.15
CA GLU A 206 -19.98 -14.06 -0.47
C GLU A 206 -18.61 -14.72 -0.65
N SER A 207 -17.83 -14.80 0.43
CA SER A 207 -16.55 -15.49 0.39
C SER A 207 -16.74 -17.01 0.49
N PRO A 208 -16.01 -17.83 -0.30
CA PRO A 208 -15.98 -19.29 -0.15
C PRO A 208 -15.53 -19.76 1.23
N LEU A 209 -14.94 -18.87 2.04
CA LEU A 209 -14.58 -19.10 3.44
C LEU A 209 -15.77 -19.07 4.42
N GLY A 210 -17.00 -18.88 3.91
CA GLY A 210 -18.23 -18.93 4.69
C GLY A 210 -18.61 -17.63 5.41
N LYS A 211 -17.97 -16.51 5.05
CA LYS A 211 -18.27 -15.17 5.58
C LYS A 211 -18.63 -14.22 4.44
N SER A 212 -19.65 -13.40 4.66
CA SER A 212 -20.10 -12.37 3.74
C SER A 212 -19.55 -10.99 4.13
N TYR A 213 -19.31 -10.14 3.14
CA TYR A 213 -18.75 -8.79 3.31
C TYR A 213 -19.59 -7.78 2.51
N PRO A 214 -19.83 -6.55 2.98
CA PRO A 214 -20.58 -5.58 2.19
C PRO A 214 -19.89 -5.33 0.85
N LYS A 215 -20.63 -5.46 -0.25
CA LYS A 215 -20.08 -5.32 -1.62
C LYS A 215 -19.60 -3.89 -1.86
N ILE A 216 -20.27 -2.90 -1.29
CA ILE A 216 -19.88 -1.49 -1.30
C ILE A 216 -19.74 -1.02 0.14
N GLN A 217 -18.58 -0.43 0.46
CA GLN A 217 -18.28 0.12 1.78
C GLN A 217 -17.93 1.61 1.64
N ILE A 218 -18.53 2.42 2.49
CA ILE A 218 -18.24 3.85 2.59
C ILE A 218 -17.39 4.05 3.84
N LEU A 219 -16.20 4.63 3.66
CA LEU A 219 -15.22 4.86 4.71
C LEU A 219 -14.90 6.36 4.77
N THR A 220 -15.02 6.96 5.95
CA THR A 220 -14.62 8.35 6.16
C THR A 220 -13.14 8.43 6.52
N ILE A 221 -12.47 9.50 6.10
CA ILE A 221 -11.08 9.75 6.50
C ILE A 221 -10.95 9.81 8.02
N GLU A 222 -11.89 10.45 8.70
CA GLU A 222 -11.93 10.50 10.17
C GLU A 222 -12.08 9.11 10.79
N GLY A 223 -12.97 8.27 10.24
CA GLY A 223 -13.14 6.89 10.70
C GLY A 223 -11.89 6.03 10.50
N LEU A 224 -11.20 6.20 9.38
CA LEU A 224 -9.95 5.50 9.09
C LEU A 224 -8.79 5.96 9.98
N LEU A 225 -8.63 7.26 10.17
CA LEU A 225 -7.56 7.83 11.02
C LEU A 225 -7.75 7.48 12.50
N SER A 226 -8.99 7.46 12.99
CA SER A 226 -9.32 7.09 14.37
C SER A 226 -9.29 5.58 14.63
N GLY A 227 -9.21 4.75 13.58
CA GLY A 227 -9.31 3.29 13.66
C GLY A 227 -10.72 2.77 13.97
N GLN A 228 -11.73 3.65 14.00
CA GLN A 228 -13.13 3.25 14.18
C GLN A 228 -13.71 2.53 12.95
N GLN A 229 -13.14 2.83 11.77
CA GLN A 229 -13.49 2.18 10.52
C GLN A 229 -12.26 1.50 9.93
N LYS A 230 -12.50 0.39 9.24
CA LYS A 230 -11.51 -0.33 8.45
C LYS A 230 -12.21 -0.98 7.26
N ALA A 231 -11.49 -1.14 6.16
CA ALA A 231 -11.99 -1.91 5.04
C ALA A 231 -12.19 -3.38 5.46
N GLU A 232 -13.34 -3.95 5.14
CA GLU A 232 -13.67 -5.34 5.45
C GLU A 232 -13.63 -6.18 4.18
N TYR A 233 -12.75 -7.16 4.14
CA TYR A 233 -12.66 -8.13 3.05
C TYR A 233 -11.98 -9.41 3.57
N PRO A 234 -12.02 -10.53 2.82
CA PRO A 234 -11.29 -11.72 3.18
C PRO A 234 -9.78 -11.43 3.22
N ASP A 235 -9.25 -11.28 4.42
CA ASP A 235 -7.83 -10.99 4.64
C ASP A 235 -7.13 -12.22 5.24
N LEU A 236 -6.75 -13.16 4.36
CA LEU A 236 -5.89 -14.28 4.74
C LEU A 236 -4.45 -13.81 5.06
N ALA A 237 -4.06 -12.60 4.65
CA ALA A 237 -2.72 -12.05 4.80
C ALA A 237 -2.52 -11.23 6.08
N ARG A 238 -3.57 -11.02 6.91
CA ARG A 238 -3.53 -10.25 8.17
C ARG A 238 -2.86 -8.88 8.03
N GLY A 239 -3.22 -8.11 7.00
CA GLY A 239 -2.64 -6.79 6.73
C GLY A 239 -1.25 -6.83 6.08
N GLY A 240 -0.86 -7.95 5.48
CA GLY A 240 0.22 -8.02 4.50
C GLY A 240 -0.18 -7.27 3.22
N LEU A 241 0.79 -6.64 2.58
CA LEU A 241 0.56 -5.91 1.32
C LEU A 241 0.17 -6.90 0.23
N THR A 242 -0.97 -6.70 -0.42
CA THR A 242 -1.39 -7.61 -1.47
C THR A 242 -0.84 -7.17 -2.82
N PHE A 243 0.32 -7.70 -3.19
CA PHE A 243 0.85 -7.55 -4.55
C PHE A 243 0.20 -8.55 -5.49
N LYS A 244 0.08 -8.16 -6.76
CA LYS A 244 -0.15 -9.15 -7.82
C LYS A 244 1.07 -10.09 -7.80
N PRO A 245 0.91 -11.41 -7.57
CA PRO A 245 2.04 -12.32 -7.69
C PRO A 245 2.62 -12.18 -9.10
N VAL A 246 3.88 -11.77 -9.17
CA VAL A 246 4.63 -11.77 -10.42
C VAL A 246 4.75 -13.23 -10.82
N LYS A 247 4.21 -13.59 -12.00
CA LYS A 247 4.48 -14.92 -12.56
C LYS A 247 6.00 -15.05 -12.68
N PRO A 248 6.62 -16.12 -12.18
CA PRO A 248 8.03 -16.38 -12.44
C PRO A 248 8.24 -16.28 -13.95
N ALA A 249 9.24 -15.51 -14.38
CA ALA A 249 9.66 -15.56 -15.78
C ALA A 249 9.91 -17.03 -16.11
N GLU A 250 9.25 -17.55 -17.14
CA GLU A 250 9.60 -18.85 -17.68
C GLU A 250 11.11 -18.81 -17.96
N LYS A 251 11.86 -19.71 -17.31
CA LYS A 251 13.27 -19.91 -17.64
C LYS A 251 13.29 -20.35 -19.09
N ASP A 252 13.55 -19.41 -19.98
CA ASP A 252 13.84 -19.73 -21.37
C ASP A 252 15.09 -20.60 -21.33
N SER A 253 14.94 -21.89 -21.59
CA SER A 253 16.02 -22.87 -21.61
C SER A 253 16.85 -22.72 -22.89
N GLY A 254 17.23 -21.47 -23.19
CA GLY A 254 18.17 -21.11 -24.24
C GLY A 254 19.57 -21.45 -23.76
N GLN A 255 20.00 -22.66 -24.08
CA GLN A 255 21.36 -23.14 -23.97
C GLN A 255 22.28 -22.14 -24.72
N LEU A 256 23.03 -21.31 -23.98
CA LEU A 256 24.08 -20.47 -24.57
C LEU A 256 25.31 -21.35 -24.79
N ASP A 257 25.47 -21.78 -26.04
CA ASP A 257 26.64 -22.47 -26.54
C ASP A 257 27.80 -21.47 -26.69
N PHE A 258 28.79 -21.56 -25.79
CA PHE A 258 30.05 -20.83 -25.94
C PHE A 258 30.98 -21.68 -26.81
N GLY A 259 30.85 -21.51 -28.12
CA GLY A 259 31.81 -22.04 -29.09
C GLY A 259 33.20 -21.48 -28.81
N LEU A 260 34.16 -22.40 -28.65
CA LEU A 260 35.61 -22.16 -28.59
C LEU A 260 36.14 -21.50 -29.87
#